data_AF-A0A9N8MKU7-F1
#
_entry.id   AF-A0A9N8MKU7-F1
#
_cell.length_a   1.000
_cell.length_b   1.000
_cell.length_c   1.000
_cell.angle_alpha   90.00
_cell.angle_beta   90.00
_cell.angle_gamma   90.00
#
_symmetry.space_group_name_H-M   'P 1'
#
loop_
_entity.id
_entity.type
_entity.pdbx_description
1 polymer ?
#
loop_
_entity_poly.entity_id
_entity_poly.type
_entity_poly.pdbx_seq_one_letter_code
_entity_poly.pdbx_strand_id
1 'polypeptide(L)'
;MSPRGRTTQLRRPRERTSAGDRTIVTKLLILLLGGLKLGKILTTTGTMLLSIVVYAIFYGWRFAAGFFLNLFNMIPLSPFDGGRITAVLSPRIWFAGVPVLVGLFAWHPSPLLIVMAILAMPQLKRAWHYDPTSPENVRYYGIAPSVKLTYAFYYLALLAFLAMMTFGIHDMLGPLRGGMR
;
A
#
# COMPACT_ATOMS: atom_id res chain seq x y z
N MET A 1 -79.22 -36.96 7.58
CA MET A 1 -78.03 -37.78 7.28
C MET A 1 -77.49 -37.29 5.94
N SER A 2 -76.50 -36.38 5.95
CA SER A 2 -76.06 -35.64 4.75
C SER A 2 -74.59 -35.95 4.42
N PRO A 3 -74.18 -36.08 3.14
CA PRO A 3 -72.86 -36.56 2.76
C PRO A 3 -71.84 -35.43 2.56
N ARG A 4 -70.63 -35.67 3.10
CA ARG A 4 -69.29 -35.17 2.73
C ARG A 4 -69.20 -33.96 1.78
N GLY A 5 -68.89 -32.79 2.34
CA GLY A 5 -68.22 -31.70 1.62
C GLY A 5 -66.71 -31.95 1.56
N ARG A 6 -66.17 -32.30 0.39
CA ARG A 6 -64.72 -32.23 0.12
C ARG A 6 -64.37 -30.77 -0.20
N THR A 7 -63.78 -30.07 0.76
CA THR A 7 -63.09 -28.81 0.49
C THR A 7 -61.70 -29.13 -0.06
N THR A 8 -61.58 -29.04 -1.38
CA THR A 8 -60.31 -29.09 -2.12
C THR A 8 -59.42 -27.94 -1.65
N GLN A 9 -58.49 -28.24 -0.75
CA GLN A 9 -57.42 -27.33 -0.33
C GLN A 9 -56.58 -26.97 -1.57
N LEU A 10 -56.78 -25.75 -2.09
CA LEU A 10 -55.91 -25.13 -3.09
C LEU A 10 -54.49 -25.07 -2.52
N ARG A 11 -53.65 -26.00 -2.97
CA ARG A 11 -52.22 -26.06 -2.68
C ARG A 11 -51.59 -24.80 -3.28
N ARG A 12 -51.47 -23.72 -2.49
CA ARG A 12 -50.67 -22.56 -2.88
C ARG A 12 -49.26 -23.06 -3.21
N PRO A 13 -48.69 -22.75 -4.39
CA PRO A 13 -47.33 -23.12 -4.70
C PRO A 13 -46.44 -22.50 -3.63
N ARG A 14 -45.84 -23.37 -2.80
CA ARG A 14 -44.93 -22.99 -1.72
C ARG A 14 -43.77 -22.25 -2.38
N GLU A 15 -43.75 -20.94 -2.24
CA GLU A 15 -42.68 -20.05 -2.69
C GLU A 15 -41.38 -20.52 -2.04
N ARG A 16 -40.63 -21.38 -2.76
CA ARG A 16 -39.45 -22.08 -2.24
C ARG A 16 -38.18 -21.26 -2.48
N THR A 17 -38.31 -19.94 -2.55
CA THR A 17 -37.23 -18.98 -2.79
C THR A 17 -36.75 -18.33 -1.49
N SER A 18 -36.62 -19.09 -0.39
CA SER A 18 -36.59 -18.44 0.93
C SER A 18 -35.21 -18.26 1.57
N ALA A 19 -34.21 -19.13 1.33
CA ALA A 19 -32.91 -18.97 2.00
C ALA A 19 -31.69 -19.34 1.15
N GLY A 20 -31.72 -20.52 0.51
CA GLY A 20 -30.64 -21.01 -0.34
C GLY A 20 -30.41 -20.15 -1.58
N ASP A 21 -31.48 -19.81 -2.29
CA ASP A 21 -31.39 -18.91 -3.46
C ASP A 21 -30.86 -17.53 -3.08
N ARG A 22 -31.27 -16.98 -1.94
CA ARG A 22 -30.78 -15.66 -1.48
C ARG A 22 -29.28 -15.69 -1.18
N THR A 23 -28.77 -16.78 -0.60
CA THR A 23 -27.33 -16.93 -0.34
C THR A 23 -26.51 -17.14 -1.61
N ILE A 24 -27.03 -17.93 -2.56
CA ILE A 24 -26.40 -18.14 -3.87
C ILE A 24 -26.38 -16.84 -4.66
N VAL A 25 -27.52 -16.14 -4.75
CA VAL A 25 -27.63 -14.84 -5.43
C VAL A 25 -26.72 -13.81 -4.77
N THR A 26 -26.64 -13.76 -3.44
CA THR A 26 -25.74 -12.83 -2.74
C THR A 26 -24.26 -13.13 -3.01
N LYS A 27 -23.86 -14.41 -2.99
CA LYS A 27 -22.48 -14.80 -3.34
C LYS A 27 -22.15 -14.49 -4.80
N LEU A 28 -23.08 -14.74 -5.72
CA LEU A 28 -22.94 -14.43 -7.14
C LEU A 28 -22.85 -12.92 -7.38
N LEU A 29 -23.67 -12.13 -6.68
CA LEU A 29 -23.61 -10.66 -6.72
C LEU A 29 -22.27 -10.14 -6.22
N ILE A 30 -21.75 -10.67 -5.11
CA ILE A 30 -20.45 -10.28 -4.54
C ILE A 30 -19.32 -10.65 -5.51
N LEU A 31 -19.39 -11.81 -6.15
CA LEU A 31 -18.42 -12.23 -7.16
C LEU A 31 -18.45 -11.32 -8.40
N LEU A 32 -19.65 -10.97 -8.88
CA LEU A 32 -19.83 -10.13 -10.06
C LEU A 32 -19.46 -8.67 -9.80
N LEU A 33 -19.85 -8.11 -8.66
CA LEU A 33 -19.44 -6.78 -8.20
C LEU A 33 -17.93 -6.74 -7.86
N GLY A 34 -17.37 -7.83 -7.35
CA GLY A 34 -15.93 -8.00 -7.14
C GLY A 34 -15.15 -8.04 -8.46
N GLY A 35 -15.69 -8.73 -9.48
CA GLY A 35 -15.12 -8.78 -10.83
C GLY A 35 -15.12 -7.43 -11.54
N LEU A 36 -16.18 -6.62 -11.38
CA LEU A 36 -16.20 -5.25 -11.92
C LEU A 36 -15.14 -4.33 -11.30
N LYS A 37 -14.79 -4.54 -10.02
CA LYS A 37 -13.69 -3.80 -9.38
C LYS A 37 -12.34 -4.18 -9.98
N LEU A 38 -12.15 -5.45 -10.34
CA LEU A 38 -10.95 -5.92 -11.05
C LEU A 38 -10.78 -5.19 -12.39
N GLY A 39 -11.86 -5.00 -13.14
CA GLY A 39 -11.84 -4.27 -14.41
C GLY A 39 -11.33 -2.83 -14.25
N LYS A 40 -11.79 -2.10 -13.22
CA LYS A 40 -11.34 -0.73 -12.96
C LYS A 40 -9.88 -0.66 -12.49
N ILE A 41 -9.44 -1.62 -11.68
CA ILE A 41 -8.04 -1.72 -11.23
C ILE A 41 -7.14 -2.01 -12.43
N LEU A 42 -7.56 -2.91 -13.31
CA LEU A 42 -6.80 -3.27 -14.50
C LEU A 42 -6.69 -2.10 -15.48
N THR A 43 -7.77 -1.35 -15.71
CA THR A 43 -7.72 -0.19 -16.59
C THR A 43 -6.88 0.95 -16.00
N THR A 44 -7.00 1.25 -14.71
CA THR A 44 -6.18 2.30 -14.07
C THR A 44 -4.71 1.92 -13.96
N THR A 45 -4.40 0.68 -13.57
CA THR A 45 -3.02 0.18 -13.53
C THR A 45 -2.45 0.08 -14.96
N GLY A 46 -3.27 -0.36 -15.92
CA GLY A 46 -2.88 -0.46 -17.32
C GLY A 46 -2.57 0.90 -17.96
N THR A 47 -3.43 1.91 -17.76
CA THR A 47 -3.17 3.27 -18.28
C THR A 47 -1.99 3.93 -17.59
N MET A 48 -1.79 3.70 -16.29
CA MET A 48 -0.61 4.15 -15.56
C MET A 48 0.68 3.55 -16.15
N LEU A 49 0.75 2.22 -16.30
CA LEU A 49 1.92 1.52 -16.83
C LEU A 49 2.21 1.92 -18.29
N LEU A 50 1.16 2.01 -19.12
CA LEU A 50 1.30 2.50 -20.49
C LEU A 50 1.88 3.92 -20.51
N SER A 51 1.37 4.80 -19.67
CA SER A 51 1.89 6.17 -19.55
C SER A 51 3.36 6.15 -19.14
N ILE A 52 3.76 5.32 -18.18
CA ILE A 52 5.16 5.19 -17.75
C ILE A 52 6.05 4.78 -18.91
N VAL A 53 5.66 3.78 -19.69
CA VAL A 53 6.43 3.32 -20.86
C VAL A 53 6.55 4.43 -21.90
N VAL A 54 5.43 5.10 -22.22
CA VAL A 54 5.41 6.21 -23.18
C VAL A 54 6.33 7.34 -22.71
N TYR A 55 6.16 7.85 -21.48
CA TYR A 55 7.00 8.92 -20.95
C TYR A 55 8.47 8.51 -20.81
N ALA A 56 8.77 7.26 -20.48
CA ALA A 56 10.14 6.76 -20.42
C ALA A 56 10.83 6.81 -21.79
N ILE A 57 10.12 6.46 -22.87
CA ILE A 57 10.66 6.55 -24.24
C ILE A 57 10.92 8.00 -24.64
N PHE A 58 9.99 8.91 -24.36
CA PHE A 58 10.10 10.30 -24.79
C PHE A 58 11.08 11.15 -23.96
N TYR A 59 11.17 10.90 -22.65
CA TYR A 59 11.91 11.77 -21.72
C TYR A 59 13.10 11.08 -21.03
N GLY A 60 13.27 9.76 -21.22
CA GLY A 60 14.44 8.99 -20.79
C GLY A 60 14.85 9.23 -19.33
N TRP A 61 16.11 9.63 -19.13
CA TRP A 61 16.69 9.84 -17.81
C TRP A 61 16.00 10.92 -16.96
N ARG A 62 15.36 11.93 -17.57
CA ARG A 62 14.65 12.99 -16.84
C ARG A 62 13.38 12.49 -16.19
N PHE A 63 12.62 11.66 -16.91
CA PHE A 63 11.44 11.00 -16.36
C PHE A 63 11.81 10.07 -15.22
N ALA A 64 12.90 9.33 -15.43
CA ALA A 64 13.37 8.38 -14.47
C ALA A 64 13.89 9.08 -13.19
N ALA A 65 14.54 10.25 -13.27
CA ALA A 65 14.96 11.04 -12.12
C ALA A 65 13.78 11.41 -11.18
N GLY A 66 12.57 11.54 -11.71
CA GLY A 66 11.35 11.72 -10.92
C GLY A 66 11.04 10.52 -10.00
N PHE A 67 11.32 9.29 -10.45
CA PHE A 67 11.17 8.08 -9.61
C PHE A 67 12.22 8.01 -8.51
N PHE A 68 13.46 8.43 -8.80
CA PHE A 68 14.49 8.54 -7.77
C PHE A 68 14.09 9.54 -6.68
N LEU A 69 13.58 10.72 -7.06
CA LEU A 69 13.05 11.70 -6.10
C LEU A 69 11.85 11.13 -5.31
N ASN A 70 10.98 10.36 -5.95
CA ASN A 70 9.88 9.69 -5.26
C ASN A 70 10.38 8.60 -4.28
N LEU A 71 11.44 7.85 -4.64
CA LEU A 71 12.07 6.86 -3.78
C LEU A 71 12.72 7.52 -2.56
N PHE A 72 13.36 8.66 -2.76
CA PHE A 72 13.88 9.49 -1.68
C PHE A 72 12.77 9.98 -0.74
N ASN A 73 11.62 10.38 -1.30
CA ASN A 73 10.44 10.73 -0.51
C ASN A 73 9.81 9.54 0.22
N MET A 74 10.03 8.32 -0.24
CA MET A 74 9.56 7.12 0.46
C MET A 74 10.47 6.69 1.60
N ILE A 75 11.63 7.32 1.82
CA ILE A 75 12.46 7.06 2.99
C ILE A 75 11.60 7.24 4.25
N PRO A 76 11.59 6.26 5.18
CA PRO A 76 10.72 6.29 6.35
C PRO A 76 11.22 7.28 7.40
N LEU A 77 11.31 8.57 7.05
CA LEU A 77 11.80 9.71 7.84
C LEU A 77 10.98 10.95 7.50
N SER A 78 10.17 11.49 8.41
CA SER A 78 9.58 12.85 8.25
C SER A 78 10.72 13.88 8.15
N PRO A 79 10.69 14.83 7.19
CA PRO A 79 9.55 15.33 6.41
C PRO A 79 9.17 14.54 5.15
N PHE A 80 9.88 13.46 4.82
CA PHE A 80 9.59 12.63 3.65
C PHE A 80 8.26 11.88 3.82
N ASP A 81 7.58 11.61 2.70
CA ASP A 81 6.23 11.06 2.65
C ASP A 81 6.17 9.63 3.27
N GLY A 82 7.26 8.87 3.18
CA GLY A 82 7.43 7.58 3.86
C GLY A 82 7.40 7.67 5.39
N GLY A 83 7.80 8.82 5.94
CA GLY A 83 7.72 9.10 7.38
C GLY A 83 6.29 9.15 7.91
N ARG A 84 5.31 9.52 7.07
CA ARG A 84 3.89 9.56 7.47
C ARG A 84 3.29 8.16 7.51
N ILE A 85 3.62 7.31 6.53
CA ILE A 85 3.15 5.92 6.46
C ILE A 85 3.72 5.11 7.63
N THR A 86 5.01 5.24 7.90
CA THR A 86 5.67 4.49 8.99
C THR A 86 5.26 4.97 10.38
N ALA A 87 4.92 6.25 10.54
CA ALA A 87 4.33 6.77 11.78
C ALA A 87 2.95 6.17 12.11
N VAL A 88 2.19 5.72 11.10
CA VAL A 88 0.90 5.02 11.27
C VAL A 88 1.11 3.53 11.56
N LEU A 89 2.18 2.92 11.02
CA LEU A 89 2.42 1.49 11.13
C LEU A 89 2.77 1.06 12.57
N SER A 90 3.70 1.77 13.21
CA SER A 90 3.97 1.67 14.65
C SER A 90 5.13 2.61 15.04
N PRO A 91 5.06 3.34 16.17
CA PRO A 91 6.18 4.12 16.68
C PRO A 91 7.42 3.29 17.01
N ARG A 92 7.28 1.97 17.23
CA ARG A 92 8.41 1.10 17.61
C ARG A 92 9.39 0.81 16.47
N ILE A 93 8.99 1.03 15.22
CA ILE A 93 9.86 0.84 14.04
C ILE A 93 11.09 1.76 14.10
N TRP A 94 10.95 2.92 14.77
CA TRP A 94 12.03 3.89 14.98
C TRP A 94 13.23 3.33 15.76
N PHE A 95 13.00 2.39 16.68
CA PHE A 95 14.08 1.75 17.43
C PHE A 95 14.95 0.85 16.54
N ALA A 96 14.40 0.28 15.47
CA ALA A 96 15.18 -0.49 14.50
C ALA A 96 15.91 0.44 13.50
N GLY A 97 15.31 1.60 13.18
CA GLY A 97 15.91 2.58 12.29
C GLY A 97 17.23 3.17 12.81
N VAL A 98 17.33 3.41 14.12
CA VAL A 98 18.55 4.00 14.72
C VAL A 98 19.78 3.10 14.58
N PRO A 99 19.77 1.81 14.96
CA PRO A 99 20.89 0.90 14.72
C PRO A 99 21.27 0.79 13.24
N VAL A 100 20.29 0.76 12.33
CA VAL A 100 20.53 0.70 10.89
C VAL A 100 21.26 1.95 10.42
N LEU A 101 20.81 3.13 10.86
CA LEU A 101 21.40 4.42 10.48
C LEU A 101 22.83 4.56 11.02
N VAL A 102 23.09 4.10 12.25
CA VAL A 102 24.44 4.05 12.85
C VAL A 102 25.34 3.07 12.08
N GLY A 103 24.84 1.87 11.76
CA GLY A 103 25.60 0.88 11.00
C GLY A 103 25.95 1.36 9.58
N LEU A 104 24.99 1.99 8.89
CA LEU A 104 25.22 2.61 7.58
C LEU A 104 26.22 3.75 7.66
N PHE A 105 26.15 4.58 8.71
CA PHE A 105 27.10 5.68 8.90
C PHE A 105 28.52 5.18 9.14
N ALA A 106 28.68 4.09 9.90
CA ALA A 106 29.97 3.45 10.12
C ALA A 106 30.55 2.84 8.83
N TRP A 107 29.71 2.30 7.94
CA TRP A 107 30.17 1.74 6.66
C TRP A 107 30.50 2.83 5.64
N HIS A 108 29.59 3.77 5.41
CA HIS A 108 29.76 4.86 4.45
C HIS A 108 29.40 6.20 5.10
N PRO A 109 30.39 6.91 5.68
CA PRO A 109 30.16 8.20 6.30
C PRO A 109 29.82 9.23 5.21
N SER A 110 28.52 9.42 4.98
CA SER A 110 28.01 10.43 4.07
C SER A 110 27.41 11.59 4.87
N PRO A 111 27.63 12.86 4.45
CA PRO A 111 27.00 14.02 5.09
C PRO A 111 25.47 13.91 5.16
N LEU A 112 24.86 13.21 4.20
CA LEU A 112 23.42 12.94 4.17
C LEU A 112 22.94 12.17 5.40
N LEU A 113 23.70 11.18 5.89
CA LEU A 113 23.31 10.40 7.07
C LEU A 113 23.30 11.24 8.35
N ILE A 114 24.16 12.25 8.44
CA ILE A 114 24.14 13.21 9.56
C ILE A 114 22.86 14.04 9.52
N VAL A 115 22.49 14.55 8.34
CA VAL A 115 21.21 15.25 8.15
C VAL A 115 20.03 14.34 8.51
N MET A 116 20.04 13.08 8.04
CA MET A 116 19.02 12.09 8.39
C MET A 116 18.95 11.82 9.90
N ALA A 117 20.09 11.74 10.59
CA ALA A 117 20.14 11.55 12.03
C ALA A 117 19.50 12.74 12.78
N ILE A 118 19.77 13.97 12.34
CA ILE A 118 19.15 15.19 12.90
C ILE A 118 17.64 15.17 12.68
N LEU A 119 17.17 14.84 11.48
CA LEU A 119 15.74 14.76 11.15
C LEU A 119 15.01 13.63 11.89
N ALA A 120 15.71 12.55 12.24
CA ALA A 120 15.16 11.41 12.97
C ALA A 120 14.94 11.68 14.47
N MET A 121 15.70 12.61 15.08
CA MET A 121 15.62 12.90 16.53
C MET A 121 14.20 13.16 17.06
N PRO A 122 13.37 14.05 16.46
CA PRO A 122 12.02 14.29 16.96
C PRO A 122 11.13 13.04 16.93
N GLN A 123 11.38 12.09 16.02
CA GLN A 123 10.63 10.83 15.96
C GLN A 123 11.07 9.84 17.01
N LEU A 124 12.37 9.76 17.28
CA LEU A 124 12.88 8.93 18.38
C LEU A 124 12.32 9.40 19.72
N LYS A 125 12.19 10.72 19.92
CA LYS A 125 11.55 11.29 21.10
C LYS A 125 10.09 10.86 21.23
N ARG A 126 9.33 10.86 20.12
CA ARG A 126 7.92 10.38 20.10
C ARG A 126 7.80 8.87 20.32
N ALA A 127 8.73 8.09 19.80
CA ALA A 127 8.78 6.64 20.01
C ALA A 127 9.07 6.29 21.48
N TRP A 128 9.94 7.08 22.13
CA TRP A 128 10.28 6.89 23.55
C TRP A 128 9.16 7.29 24.50
N HIS A 129 8.43 8.37 24.19
CA HIS A 129 7.28 8.85 24.98
C HIS A 129 5.95 8.22 24.54
N TYR A 130 6.00 7.08 23.86
CA TYR A 130 4.80 6.42 23.38
C TYR A 130 4.03 5.81 24.55
N ASP A 131 2.88 6.39 24.88
CA ASP A 131 1.92 5.84 25.83
C ASP A 131 0.81 5.06 25.10
N PRO A 132 0.77 3.72 25.19
CA PRO A 132 -0.26 2.91 24.54
C PRO A 132 -1.67 3.13 25.11
N THR A 133 -1.80 3.75 26.28
CA THR A 133 -3.05 3.86 27.05
C THR A 133 -3.79 5.19 26.85
N SER A 134 -3.20 6.14 26.12
CA SER A 134 -3.85 7.43 25.86
C SER A 134 -5.04 7.27 24.88
N PRO A 135 -6.18 7.96 25.12
CA PRO A 135 -7.37 7.86 24.26
C PRO A 135 -7.12 8.23 22.79
N GLU A 136 -6.17 9.14 22.53
CA GLU A 136 -5.77 9.54 21.17
C GLU A 136 -5.04 8.40 20.43
N ASN A 137 -4.16 7.67 21.11
CA ASN A 137 -3.35 6.61 20.50
C ASN A 137 -4.19 5.37 20.15
N VAL A 138 -5.20 5.04 20.97
CA VAL A 138 -6.11 3.91 20.69
C VAL A 138 -6.94 4.16 19.43
N ARG A 139 -7.37 5.41 19.18
CA ARG A 139 -8.15 5.77 17.99
C ARG A 139 -7.31 5.83 16.71
N TYR A 140 -6.04 6.26 16.83
CA TYR A 140 -5.13 6.39 15.68
C TYR A 140 -4.42 5.07 15.31
N TYR A 141 -4.11 4.22 16.29
CA TYR A 141 -3.38 2.95 16.10
C TYR A 141 -4.25 1.69 16.18
N GLY A 142 -5.53 1.80 16.56
CA GLY A 142 -6.52 0.72 16.67
C GLY A 142 -6.99 0.14 15.34
N ILE A 143 -6.28 0.41 14.25
CA ILE A 143 -6.57 -0.13 12.93
C ILE A 143 -6.28 -1.63 12.94
N ALA A 144 -7.20 -2.43 12.37
CA ALA A 144 -7.07 -3.89 12.29
C ALA A 144 -5.72 -4.31 11.66
N PRO A 145 -5.06 -5.38 12.17
CA PRO A 145 -3.78 -5.86 11.65
C PRO A 145 -3.78 -6.15 10.14
N SER A 146 -4.91 -6.60 9.60
CA SER A 146 -5.10 -6.85 8.16
C SER A 146 -4.92 -5.59 7.32
N VAL A 147 -5.40 -4.43 7.79
CA VAL A 147 -5.27 -3.15 7.10
C VAL A 147 -3.81 -2.68 7.14
N LYS A 148 -3.12 -2.88 8.26
CA LYS A 148 -1.68 -2.59 8.37
C LYS A 148 -0.86 -3.44 7.38
N LEU A 149 -1.22 -4.70 7.21
CA LEU A 149 -0.58 -5.60 6.26
C LEU A 149 -0.80 -5.16 4.80
N THR A 150 -2.02 -4.73 4.47
CA THR A 150 -2.33 -4.17 3.15
C THR A 150 -1.51 -2.91 2.83
N TYR A 151 -1.41 -1.98 3.79
CA TYR A 151 -0.58 -0.79 3.60
C TYR A 151 0.91 -1.11 3.50
N ALA A 152 1.40 -2.05 4.33
CA ALA A 152 2.77 -2.53 4.24
C ALA A 152 3.06 -3.17 2.88
N PHE A 153 2.14 -3.98 2.36
CA PHE A 153 2.26 -4.58 1.03
C PHE A 153 2.32 -3.52 -0.07
N TYR A 154 1.43 -2.54 -0.08
CA TYR A 154 1.47 -1.46 -1.07
C TYR A 154 2.73 -0.63 -0.98
N TYR A 155 3.21 -0.34 0.23
CA TYR A 155 4.45 0.37 0.45
C TYR A 155 5.66 -0.41 -0.11
N LEU A 156 5.75 -1.71 0.17
CA LEU A 156 6.82 -2.57 -0.35
C LEU A 156 6.75 -2.74 -1.87
N ALA A 157 5.55 -2.91 -2.43
CA ALA A 157 5.36 -3.01 -3.88
C ALA A 157 5.80 -1.72 -4.59
N LEU A 158 5.43 -0.56 -4.04
CA LEU A 158 5.84 0.74 -4.57
C LEU A 158 7.35 0.93 -4.45
N LEU A 159 7.94 0.60 -3.29
CA LEU A 159 9.38 0.70 -3.06
C LEU A 159 10.16 -0.16 -4.06
N ALA A 160 9.73 -1.41 -4.29
CA ALA A 160 10.35 -2.31 -5.26
C ALA A 160 10.24 -1.77 -6.69
N PHE A 161 9.07 -1.26 -7.07
CA PHE A 161 8.86 -0.67 -8.40
C PHE A 161 9.76 0.56 -8.64
N LEU A 162 9.83 1.47 -7.68
CA LEU A 162 10.71 2.65 -7.75
C LEU A 162 12.19 2.27 -7.77
N ALA A 163 12.60 1.27 -6.99
CA ALA A 163 13.97 0.77 -6.98
C ALA A 163 14.36 0.21 -8.36
N MET A 164 13.50 -0.60 -8.97
CA MET A 164 13.70 -1.13 -10.33
C MET A 164 13.85 0.00 -11.36
N MET A 165 12.95 1.00 -11.33
CA MET A 165 13.02 2.13 -12.26
C MET A 165 14.28 2.98 -12.05
N THR A 166 14.68 3.21 -10.79
CA THR A 166 15.89 3.95 -10.42
C THR A 166 17.15 3.22 -10.89
N PHE A 167 17.18 1.89 -10.75
CA PHE A 167 18.28 1.06 -11.25
C PHE A 167 18.43 1.18 -12.77
N GLY A 168 17.31 1.18 -13.52
CA GLY A 168 17.34 1.42 -14.97
C GLY A 168 17.99 2.75 -15.37
N ILE A 169 17.86 3.80 -14.56
CA ILE A 169 18.56 5.09 -14.78
C ILE A 169 20.05 4.94 -14.63
N HIS A 170 20.47 4.25 -13.58
CA HIS A 170 21.87 4.05 -13.30
C HIS A 170 22.51 3.34 -14.50
N ASP A 171 21.87 2.31 -15.03
CA ASP A 171 22.34 1.59 -16.21
C ASP A 171 22.35 2.47 -17.46
N MET A 172 21.30 3.26 -17.70
CA MET A 172 21.24 4.20 -18.84
C MET A 172 22.32 5.31 -18.77
N LEU A 173 22.68 5.77 -17.58
CA LEU A 173 23.73 6.78 -17.36
C LEU A 173 25.14 6.20 -17.30
N GLY A 174 25.29 4.88 -17.11
CA GLY A 174 26.57 4.18 -17.05
C GLY A 174 27.45 4.40 -18.29
N PRO A 175 26.93 4.19 -19.51
CA PRO A 175 27.65 4.43 -20.75
C PRO A 175 28.13 5.89 -20.92
N LEU A 176 27.33 6.87 -20.48
CA LEU A 176 27.67 8.29 -20.59
C LEU A 176 28.85 8.70 -19.68
N ARG A 177 29.08 7.99 -18.58
CA ARG A 177 30.24 8.22 -17.70
C ARG A 177 31.51 7.53 -18.21
N GLY A 178 31.36 6.45 -18.99
CA GLY A 178 32.48 5.72 -19.59
C GLY A 178 33.18 6.46 -20.73
N GLY A 179 32.48 7.36 -21.43
CA GLY A 179 33.05 8.17 -22.53
C GLY A 179 33.77 9.46 -22.11
N MET A 180 33.85 9.78 -20.81
CA MET A 180 34.56 10.95 -20.27
C MET A 180 35.86 10.58 -19.53
N ARG A 181 36.43 9.41 -19.84
CA ARG A 181 37.78 9.00 -19.41
C ARG A 181 38.67 8.79 -20.62
#